data_AF-A0A535VR16-F1
#
_entry.id   AF-A0A535VR16-F1
#
_cell.length_a   1.000
_cell.length_b   1.000
_cell.length_c   1.000
_cell.angle_alpha   90.00
_cell.angle_beta   90.00
_cell.angle_gamma   90.00
#
_symmetry.space_group_name_H-M   'P 1'
#
loop_
_entity.id
_entity.type
_entity.pdbx_description
1 polymer ?
#
loop_
_entity_poly.entity_id
_entity_poly.type
_entity_poly.pdbx_seq_one_letter_code
_entity_poly.pdbx_strand_id
1 'polypeptide(L)'
;MTTAQKDSHEVEVSPTELEERLALLQGISIFFALPDRDVRRLARRIRRRHAAPGTEIVHQGEVADRLHVIASGKCEVRATWAPHHKVTVALLSAGEFFGLSAMKGDTPQPASVVAVEPTELLELMTTDIDEVVSETSPARDEMARLVEQRRATVDELMGHAAVVASGHEGSVIAVYSPKGGSGKTTVAVNVAAALAQKHRGECVLLDLGLPYNHVSLTANLVPTNSLALHEGAADDELEEILLSACIHHPVGMMVLPGSLRVEQSELITPQLVQRALHALTRNFTYVVVDMGVSMSETALGVIERAGQILLIVTPELTSMKDAKELLVIFQSVLNIPTGKIKVVLNRPRATTMAIDATRLR
;
A
#
# COMPACT_ATOMS: atom_id res chain seq x y z
N MET A 1 50.12 10.59 17.26
CA MET A 1 49.29 11.23 16.21
C MET A 1 49.53 10.48 14.93
N THR A 2 48.74 9.43 14.72
CA THR A 2 48.91 8.45 13.64
C THR A 2 47.99 8.89 12.51
N THR A 3 48.57 9.41 11.44
CA THR A 3 47.90 9.74 10.19
C THR A 3 47.43 8.45 9.52
N ALA A 4 46.13 8.18 9.59
CA ALA A 4 45.51 7.10 8.85
C ALA A 4 45.52 7.43 7.34
N GLN A 5 46.09 6.51 6.56
CA GLN A 5 46.00 6.47 5.11
C GLN A 5 44.53 6.47 4.67
N LYS A 6 44.17 7.44 3.84
CA LYS A 6 42.90 7.49 3.11
C LYS A 6 43.05 6.56 1.90
N ASP A 7 42.48 5.36 1.97
CA ASP A 7 42.41 4.44 0.83
C ASP A 7 41.56 5.04 -0.29
N SER A 8 42.21 5.37 -1.40
CA SER A 8 41.60 5.82 -2.64
C SER A 8 40.80 4.68 -3.29
N HIS A 9 39.47 4.68 -3.13
CA HIS A 9 38.52 3.79 -3.82
C HIS A 9 38.30 4.20 -5.30
N GLU A 10 39.35 4.43 -6.08
CA GLU A 10 39.23 4.53 -7.54
C GLU A 10 39.67 3.21 -8.15
N VAL A 11 38.76 2.54 -8.87
CA VAL A 11 39.10 1.34 -9.64
C VAL A 11 39.86 1.82 -10.89
N GLU A 12 40.98 1.18 -11.23
CA GLU A 12 41.63 1.37 -12.54
C GLU A 12 40.70 0.79 -13.61
N VAL A 13 40.02 1.66 -14.37
CA VAL A 13 39.01 1.29 -15.37
C VAL A 13 39.49 1.73 -16.75
N SER A 14 39.38 0.85 -17.75
CA SER A 14 39.72 1.21 -19.14
C SER A 14 38.77 2.31 -19.66
N PRO A 15 39.20 3.17 -20.61
CA PRO A 15 38.34 4.24 -21.14
C PRO A 15 37.01 3.73 -21.69
N THR A 16 37.02 2.59 -22.40
CA THR A 16 35.83 1.95 -22.96
C THR A 16 34.88 1.43 -21.87
N GLU A 17 35.43 0.81 -20.83
CA GLU A 17 34.63 0.28 -19.72
C GLU A 17 34.00 1.41 -18.89
N LEU A 18 34.68 2.56 -18.76
CA LEU A 18 34.13 3.74 -18.10
C LEU A 18 32.97 4.35 -18.91
N GLU A 19 33.07 4.38 -20.24
CA GLU A 19 31.99 4.83 -21.12
C GLU A 19 30.75 3.93 -21.03
N GLU A 20 30.94 2.60 -20.98
CA GLU A 20 29.85 1.64 -20.76
C GLU A 20 29.15 1.86 -19.41
N ARG A 21 29.93 1.98 -18.33
CA ARG A 21 29.39 2.23 -16.98
C ARG A 21 28.62 3.54 -16.92
N LEU A 22 29.13 4.58 -17.58
CA LEU A 22 28.47 5.87 -17.65
C LEU A 22 27.16 5.81 -18.42
N ALA A 23 27.13 5.16 -19.58
CA ALA A 23 25.92 5.00 -20.38
C ALA A 23 24.83 4.24 -19.60
N LEU A 24 25.22 3.19 -18.86
CA LEU A 24 24.30 2.45 -18.00
C LEU A 24 23.75 3.34 -16.88
N LEU A 25 24.61 4.06 -16.16
CA LEU A 25 24.17 4.95 -15.07
C LEU A 25 23.25 6.08 -15.57
N GLN A 26 23.55 6.67 -16.72
CA GLN A 26 22.72 7.69 -17.35
C GLN A 26 21.36 7.17 -17.83
N GLY A 27 21.19 5.86 -17.97
CA GLY A 27 19.92 5.22 -18.34
C GLY A 27 18.98 4.91 -17.17
N ILE A 28 19.44 5.10 -15.93
CA ILE A 28 18.68 4.71 -14.74
C ILE A 28 18.08 5.95 -14.07
N SER A 29 16.76 5.89 -13.85
CA SER A 29 15.98 7.02 -13.32
C SER A 29 16.52 7.65 -12.02
N ILE A 30 17.17 6.88 -11.15
CA ILE A 30 17.75 7.40 -9.89
C ILE A 30 18.91 8.37 -10.09
N PHE A 31 19.59 8.33 -11.25
CA PHE A 31 20.73 9.19 -11.54
C PHE A 31 20.41 10.35 -12.50
N PHE A 32 19.18 10.47 -13.00
CA PHE A 32 18.80 11.51 -13.97
C PHE A 32 18.93 12.94 -13.42
N ALA A 33 18.77 13.12 -12.11
CA ALA A 33 18.92 14.41 -11.45
C ALA A 33 20.40 14.80 -11.21
N LEU A 34 21.33 13.86 -11.36
CA LEU A 34 22.75 14.11 -11.09
C LEU A 34 23.43 14.82 -12.27
N PRO A 35 24.29 15.82 -12.00
CA PRO A 35 25.16 16.37 -13.04
C PRO A 35 26.08 15.29 -13.64
N ASP A 36 26.40 15.39 -14.93
CA ASP A 36 27.30 14.45 -15.62
C ASP A 36 28.64 14.27 -14.92
N ARG A 37 29.14 15.32 -14.24
CA ARG A 37 30.36 15.25 -13.42
C ARG A 37 30.23 14.22 -12.31
N ASP A 38 29.09 14.18 -11.62
CA ASP A 38 28.86 13.30 -10.49
C ASP A 38 28.54 11.88 -10.97
N VAL A 39 27.79 11.72 -12.06
CA VAL A 39 27.61 10.41 -12.71
C VAL A 39 28.95 9.81 -13.13
N ARG A 40 29.85 10.61 -13.73
CA ARG A 40 31.23 10.19 -14.04
C ARG A 40 32.03 9.77 -12.81
N ARG A 41 31.85 10.46 -11.67
CA ARG A 41 32.51 10.09 -10.41
C ARG A 41 31.97 8.77 -9.86
N LEU A 42 30.65 8.55 -9.91
CA LEU A 42 30.03 7.28 -9.53
C LEU A 42 30.48 6.13 -10.45
N ALA A 43 30.56 6.36 -11.76
CA ALA A 43 31.00 5.36 -12.74
C ALA A 43 32.43 4.83 -12.46
N ARG A 44 33.30 5.64 -11.85
CA ARG A 44 34.67 5.22 -11.44
C ARG A 44 34.70 4.38 -10.15
N ARG A 45 33.68 4.49 -9.32
CA ARG A 45 33.57 3.82 -8.01
C ARG A 45 32.73 2.55 -8.05
N ILE A 46 31.89 2.41 -9.09
CA ILE A 46 31.02 1.27 -9.27
C ILE A 46 31.80 -0.03 -9.47
N ARG A 47 31.28 -1.13 -8.90
CA ARG A 47 31.87 -2.47 -9.03
C ARG A 47 30.97 -3.36 -9.87
N ARG A 48 31.53 -4.09 -10.82
CA ARG A 48 30.81 -5.12 -11.57
C ARG A 48 30.77 -6.41 -10.77
N ARG A 49 29.61 -7.05 -10.70
CA ARG A 49 29.42 -8.37 -10.11
C ARG A 49 28.58 -9.24 -11.04
N HIS A 50 29.00 -10.48 -11.23
CA HIS A 50 28.23 -11.47 -11.97
C HIS A 50 27.46 -12.35 -10.98
N ALA A 51 26.21 -12.66 -11.31
CA ALA A 51 25.36 -13.57 -10.56
C ALA A 51 24.86 -14.67 -11.50
N ALA A 52 25.10 -15.93 -11.13
CA ALA A 52 24.55 -17.08 -11.85
C ALA A 52 23.05 -17.25 -11.55
N PRO A 53 22.27 -17.91 -12.41
CA PRO A 53 20.88 -18.25 -12.11
C PRO A 53 20.76 -18.96 -10.75
N GLY A 54 19.77 -18.57 -9.95
CA GLY A 54 19.55 -19.06 -8.60
C GLY A 54 20.38 -18.36 -7.51
N THR A 55 21.31 -17.47 -7.87
CA THR A 55 22.08 -16.70 -6.88
C THR A 55 21.17 -15.69 -6.19
N GLU A 56 21.06 -15.79 -4.87
CA GLU A 56 20.43 -14.76 -4.04
C GLU A 56 21.43 -13.61 -3.85
N ILE A 57 21.09 -12.44 -4.39
CA ILE A 57 21.96 -11.27 -4.44
C ILE A 57 21.80 -10.45 -3.16
N VAL A 58 20.56 -10.35 -2.69
CA VAL A 58 20.13 -9.67 -1.46
C VAL A 58 19.22 -10.63 -0.70
N HIS A 59 19.39 -10.71 0.61
CA HIS A 59 18.54 -11.50 1.49
C HIS A 59 17.55 -10.63 2.25
N GLN A 60 16.30 -11.09 2.34
CA GLN A 60 15.28 -10.45 3.16
C GLN A 60 15.73 -10.37 4.64
N GLY A 61 15.48 -9.22 5.27
CA GLY A 61 15.79 -8.96 6.67
C GLY A 61 17.24 -8.54 6.93
N GLU A 62 18.14 -8.64 5.95
CA GLU A 62 19.50 -8.13 6.10
C GLU A 62 19.54 -6.61 5.92
N VAL A 63 20.42 -5.95 6.65
CA VAL A 63 20.75 -4.54 6.40
C VAL A 63 21.84 -4.52 5.35
N ALA A 64 21.55 -3.88 4.21
CA ALA A 64 22.52 -3.74 3.13
C ALA A 64 23.14 -2.33 3.13
N ASP A 65 24.34 -2.22 2.55
CA ASP A 65 25.12 -1.00 2.44
C ASP A 65 25.27 -0.51 1.00
N ARG A 66 24.59 -1.16 0.04
CA ARG A 66 24.79 -0.95 -1.39
C ARG A 66 23.50 -0.97 -2.20
N LEU A 67 23.50 -0.19 -3.27
CA LEU A 67 22.53 -0.19 -4.35
C LEU A 67 23.03 -1.10 -5.47
N HIS A 68 22.14 -1.88 -6.06
CA HIS A 68 22.44 -2.73 -7.21
C HIS A 68 21.65 -2.27 -8.43
N VAL A 69 22.32 -2.22 -9.57
CA VAL A 69 21.75 -1.95 -10.88
C VAL A 69 21.89 -3.18 -11.75
N ILE A 70 20.84 -3.56 -12.46
CA ILE A 70 20.88 -4.67 -13.43
C ILE A 70 21.41 -4.12 -14.76
N ALA A 71 22.66 -4.45 -15.11
CA ALA A 71 23.23 -4.09 -16.41
C ALA A 71 22.69 -5.01 -17.53
N SER A 72 22.59 -6.31 -17.23
CA SER A 72 22.01 -7.32 -18.09
C SER A 72 21.44 -8.46 -17.25
N GLY A 73 20.47 -9.20 -17.78
CA GLY A 73 19.80 -10.30 -17.09
C GLY A 73 18.47 -9.90 -16.43
N LYS A 74 17.96 -10.80 -15.59
CA LYS A 74 16.70 -10.67 -14.86
C LYS A 74 16.83 -11.14 -13.43
N CYS A 75 16.13 -10.47 -12.54
CA CYS A 75 16.04 -10.80 -11.13
C CYS A 75 14.59 -10.88 -10.68
N GLU A 76 14.31 -11.78 -9.76
CA GLU A 76 13.02 -11.92 -9.11
C GLU A 76 13.10 -11.36 -7.69
N VAL A 77 12.16 -10.49 -7.33
CA VAL A 77 11.96 -10.04 -5.95
C VAL A 77 11.04 -11.03 -5.26
N ARG A 78 11.54 -11.68 -4.20
CA ARG A 78 10.88 -12.79 -3.53
C ARG A 78 10.70 -12.51 -2.05
N ALA A 79 9.45 -12.48 -1.61
CA ALA A 79 9.12 -12.41 -0.20
C ALA A 79 9.08 -13.83 0.39
N THR A 80 9.69 -14.03 1.55
CA THR A 80 9.57 -15.26 2.34
C THR A 80 8.78 -14.95 3.61
N TRP A 81 7.59 -15.53 3.73
CA TRP A 81 6.69 -15.32 4.89
C TRP A 81 6.72 -16.50 5.87
N ALA A 82 6.98 -17.70 5.35
CA ALA A 82 7.25 -18.90 6.13
C ALA A 82 8.36 -19.71 5.42
N PRO A 83 9.07 -20.63 6.09
CA PRO A 83 10.22 -21.35 5.52
C PRO A 83 9.96 -22.02 4.15
N HIS A 84 8.69 -22.39 3.88
CA HIS A 84 8.25 -23.02 2.63
C HIS A 84 7.33 -22.15 1.78
N HIS A 85 7.02 -20.92 2.21
CA HIS A 85 6.12 -20.03 1.52
C HIS A 85 6.88 -18.82 0.99
N LYS A 86 7.32 -18.94 -0.26
CA LYS A 86 7.99 -17.87 -1.00
C LYS A 86 7.08 -17.38 -2.12
N VAL A 87 6.85 -16.07 -2.17
CA VAL A 87 5.98 -15.43 -3.16
C VAL A 87 6.82 -14.48 -4.01
N THR A 88 6.63 -14.57 -5.33
CA THR A 88 7.20 -13.64 -6.28
C THR A 88 6.41 -12.34 -6.26
N VAL A 89 7.08 -11.25 -5.95
CA VAL A 89 6.48 -9.93 -5.74
C VAL A 89 6.67 -9.04 -6.96
N ALA A 90 7.83 -9.13 -7.61
CA ALA A 90 8.14 -8.39 -8.82
C ALA A 90 9.21 -9.11 -9.65
N LEU A 91 9.25 -8.81 -10.95
CA LEU A 91 10.36 -9.18 -11.83
C LEU A 91 11.08 -7.91 -12.24
N LEU A 92 12.40 -7.89 -12.07
CA LEU A 92 13.29 -6.80 -12.43
C LEU A 92 14.13 -7.18 -13.64
N SER A 93 14.31 -6.25 -14.57
CA SER A 93 15.07 -6.42 -15.81
C SER A 93 16.21 -5.41 -15.94
N ALA A 94 17.03 -5.55 -16.98
CA ALA A 94 18.09 -4.61 -17.30
C ALA A 94 17.62 -3.14 -17.28
N GLY A 95 18.40 -2.27 -16.65
CA GLY A 95 18.09 -0.85 -16.41
C GLY A 95 17.35 -0.57 -15.10
N GLU A 96 16.82 -1.60 -14.43
CA GLU A 96 16.20 -1.46 -13.11
C GLU A 96 17.22 -1.65 -11.97
N PHE A 97 16.84 -1.24 -10.77
CA PHE A 97 17.71 -1.22 -9.59
C PHE A 97 16.97 -1.67 -8.33
N PHE A 98 17.71 -2.19 -7.36
CA PHE A 98 17.21 -2.67 -6.07
C PHE A 98 18.25 -2.44 -4.95
N GLY A 99 17.86 -2.75 -3.71
CA GLY A 99 18.69 -2.46 -2.53
C GLY A 99 18.44 -1.06 -1.94
N LEU A 100 17.29 -0.46 -2.24
CA LEU A 100 16.94 0.91 -1.83
C LEU A 100 16.95 1.13 -0.31
N SER A 101 16.72 0.08 0.49
CA SER A 101 16.78 0.16 1.95
C SER A 101 18.16 0.62 2.47
N ALA A 102 19.23 0.35 1.72
CA ALA A 102 20.58 0.77 2.07
C ALA A 102 20.70 2.30 2.16
N MET A 103 19.95 3.04 1.35
CA MET A 103 19.99 4.51 1.29
C MET A 103 19.48 5.19 2.58
N LYS A 104 18.85 4.44 3.50
CA LYS A 104 18.38 4.90 4.82
C LYS A 104 19.20 4.32 5.99
N GLY A 105 20.27 3.58 5.73
CA GLY A 105 21.24 3.08 6.72
C GLY A 105 20.75 1.91 7.59
N ASP A 106 19.60 2.06 8.25
CA ASP A 106 19.14 1.12 9.28
C ASP A 106 17.90 0.32 8.87
N THR A 107 17.50 0.37 7.60
CA THR A 107 16.29 -0.31 7.12
C THR A 107 16.65 -1.71 6.60
N PRO A 108 16.08 -2.79 7.16
CA PRO A 108 16.23 -4.13 6.60
C PRO A 108 15.67 -4.23 5.17
N GLN A 109 16.20 -5.16 4.39
CA GLN A 109 15.68 -5.45 3.06
C GLN A 109 14.30 -6.11 3.18
N PRO A 110 13.26 -5.57 2.51
CA PRO A 110 11.91 -6.09 2.65
C PRO A 110 11.76 -7.48 2.00
N ALA A 111 12.56 -7.80 0.99
CA ALA A 111 12.50 -9.03 0.23
C ALA A 111 13.89 -9.48 -0.21
N SER A 112 14.01 -10.76 -0.56
CA SER A 112 15.18 -11.28 -1.23
C SER A 112 15.13 -10.93 -2.72
N VAL A 113 16.30 -10.80 -3.35
CA VAL A 113 16.40 -10.63 -4.81
C VAL A 113 17.26 -11.76 -5.36
N VAL A 114 16.69 -12.55 -6.27
CA VAL A 114 17.32 -13.76 -6.83
C VAL A 114 17.51 -13.60 -8.33
N ALA A 115 18.72 -13.84 -8.85
CA ALA A 115 18.95 -13.89 -10.29
C ALA A 115 18.22 -15.11 -10.88
N VAL A 116 17.41 -14.92 -11.92
CA VAL A 116 16.69 -16.04 -12.59
C VAL A 116 17.38 -16.48 -13.88
N GLU A 117 18.28 -15.66 -14.40
CA GLU A 117 19.16 -15.93 -15.54
C GLU A 117 20.57 -15.39 -15.22
N PRO A 118 21.59 -15.61 -16.08
CA PRO A 118 22.90 -14.99 -15.87
C PRO A 118 22.76 -13.46 -15.86
N THR A 119 23.11 -12.84 -14.73
CA THR A 119 22.88 -11.42 -14.48
C THR A 119 24.19 -10.69 -14.21
N GLU A 120 24.42 -9.58 -14.90
CA GLU A 120 25.49 -8.63 -14.60
C GLU A 120 24.93 -7.47 -13.79
N LEU A 121 25.54 -7.21 -12.64
CA LEU A 121 25.17 -6.16 -11.71
C LEU A 121 26.24 -5.09 -11.64
N LEU A 122 25.81 -3.85 -11.50
CA LEU A 122 26.65 -2.76 -11.06
C LEU A 122 26.30 -2.43 -9.60
N GLU A 123 27.27 -2.59 -8.71
CA GLU A 123 27.12 -2.32 -7.27
C GLU A 123 27.74 -0.98 -6.90
N LEU A 124 26.96 -0.16 -6.19
CA LEU A 124 27.35 1.16 -5.72
C LEU A 124 27.17 1.20 -4.20
N MET A 125 28.23 1.49 -3.45
CA MET A 125 28.09 1.64 -2.00
C MET A 125 27.36 2.94 -1.69
N THR A 126 26.53 2.91 -0.64
CA THR A 126 25.86 4.11 -0.12
C THR A 126 26.85 5.20 0.28
N THR A 127 27.99 4.81 0.86
CA THR A 127 29.09 5.73 1.18
C THR A 127 29.68 6.41 -0.06
N ASP A 128 29.75 5.71 -1.21
CA ASP A 128 30.22 6.31 -2.46
C ASP A 128 29.21 7.32 -3.02
N ILE A 129 27.92 7.01 -2.90
CA ILE A 129 26.85 7.95 -3.26
C ILE A 129 26.95 9.19 -2.37
N ASP A 130 27.19 9.01 -1.07
CA ASP A 130 27.29 10.11 -0.11
C ASP A 130 28.49 11.02 -0.33
N GLU A 131 29.64 10.45 -0.70
CA GLU A 131 30.84 11.23 -1.02
C GLU A 131 30.74 11.97 -2.36
N VAL A 132 29.95 11.46 -3.29
CA VAL A 132 29.79 12.07 -4.61
C VAL A 132 28.68 13.11 -4.61
N VAL A 133 27.54 12.78 -4.01
CA VAL A 133 26.32 13.59 -4.01
C VAL A 133 26.21 14.34 -2.68
N SER A 134 26.60 15.62 -2.70
CA SER A 134 26.50 16.51 -1.54
C SER A 134 25.09 16.49 -0.95
N GLU A 135 24.99 16.43 0.38
CA GLU A 135 23.73 16.51 1.13
C GLU A 135 22.90 17.74 0.78
N THR A 136 23.55 18.85 0.42
CA THR A 136 22.87 20.11 0.08
C THR A 136 22.48 20.23 -1.40
N SER A 137 22.72 19.20 -2.21
CA SER A 137 22.43 19.24 -3.65
C SER A 137 20.94 19.00 -3.90
N PRO A 138 20.28 19.79 -4.77
CA PRO A 138 18.90 19.49 -5.20
C PRO A 138 18.74 18.08 -5.78
N ALA A 139 19.80 17.51 -6.35
CA ALA A 139 19.79 16.16 -6.88
C ALA A 139 19.68 15.08 -5.78
N ARG A 140 20.16 15.37 -4.56
CA ARG A 140 20.02 14.49 -3.39
C ARG A 140 18.56 14.38 -2.98
N ASP A 141 17.86 15.51 -2.92
CA ASP A 141 16.43 15.55 -2.58
C ASP A 141 15.59 14.78 -3.60
N GLU A 142 15.88 14.95 -4.89
CA GLU A 142 15.16 14.26 -5.95
C GLU A 142 15.43 12.75 -5.94
N MET A 143 16.68 12.35 -5.72
CA MET A 143 17.04 10.95 -5.53
C MET A 143 16.32 10.35 -4.31
N ALA A 144 16.27 11.06 -3.19
CA ALA A 144 15.56 10.61 -1.99
C ALA A 144 14.05 10.44 -2.24
N ARG A 145 13.43 11.33 -3.02
CA ARG A 145 12.02 11.19 -3.43
C ARG A 145 11.79 9.95 -4.28
N LEU A 146 12.63 9.70 -5.28
CA LEU A 146 12.48 8.52 -6.13
C LEU A 146 12.70 7.22 -5.34
N VAL A 147 13.69 7.20 -4.45
CA VAL A 147 13.94 6.07 -3.54
C VAL A 147 12.70 5.78 -2.70
N GLU A 148 12.12 6.81 -2.08
CA GLU A 148 10.92 6.64 -1.27
C GLU A 148 9.71 6.20 -2.09
N GLN A 149 9.51 6.76 -3.29
CA GLN A 149 8.43 6.37 -4.19
C GLN A 149 8.52 4.89 -4.59
N ARG A 150 9.71 4.44 -5.02
CA ARG A 150 9.93 3.03 -5.41
C ARG A 150 9.79 2.10 -4.22
N ARG A 151 10.30 2.48 -3.05
CA ARG A 151 10.17 1.71 -1.81
C ARG A 151 8.71 1.56 -1.40
N ALA A 152 7.93 2.64 -1.45
CA ALA A 152 6.51 2.61 -1.11
C ALA A 152 5.71 1.63 -1.98
N THR A 153 6.04 1.52 -3.28
CA THR A 153 5.45 0.53 -4.18
C THR A 153 5.85 -0.90 -3.79
N VAL A 154 7.12 -1.14 -3.46
CA VAL A 154 7.58 -2.47 -3.02
C VAL A 154 6.89 -2.87 -1.72
N ASP A 155 6.85 -1.99 -0.71
CA ASP A 155 6.18 -2.25 0.57
C ASP A 155 4.70 -2.62 0.38
N GLU A 156 4.02 -1.95 -0.55
CA GLU A 156 2.61 -2.21 -0.87
C GLU A 156 2.42 -3.60 -1.49
N LEU A 157 3.24 -3.96 -2.49
CA LEU A 157 3.21 -5.30 -3.08
C LEU A 157 3.57 -6.38 -2.06
N MET A 158 4.51 -6.09 -1.16
CA MET A 158 4.90 -6.98 -0.07
C MET A 158 3.74 -7.22 0.89
N GLY A 159 3.10 -6.17 1.40
CA GLY A 159 1.97 -6.31 2.31
C GLY A 159 0.83 -7.12 1.69
N HIS A 160 0.49 -6.84 0.43
CA HIS A 160 -0.53 -7.61 -0.29
C HIS A 160 -0.16 -9.10 -0.42
N ALA A 161 1.06 -9.40 -0.84
CA ALA A 161 1.56 -10.78 -0.93
C ALA A 161 1.57 -11.48 0.44
N ALA A 162 1.83 -10.76 1.53
CA ALA A 162 1.80 -11.29 2.91
C ALA A 162 0.41 -11.79 3.29
N VAL A 163 -0.63 -11.03 2.95
CA VAL A 163 -2.01 -11.41 3.25
C VAL A 163 -2.37 -12.70 2.55
N VAL A 164 -2.13 -12.75 1.23
CA VAL A 164 -2.41 -13.94 0.40
C VAL A 164 -1.65 -15.16 0.92
N ALA A 165 -0.39 -14.97 1.32
CA ALA A 165 0.46 -16.01 1.89
C ALA A 165 -0.03 -16.56 3.24
N SER A 166 -0.55 -15.69 4.09
CA SER A 166 -0.97 -16.05 5.45
C SER A 166 -2.20 -16.95 5.49
N GLY A 167 -3.02 -16.95 4.43
CA GLY A 167 -4.31 -17.63 4.39
C GLY A 167 -5.30 -17.14 5.45
N HIS A 168 -5.05 -15.99 6.08
CA HIS A 168 -5.94 -15.39 7.06
C HIS A 168 -7.11 -14.70 6.36
N GLU A 169 -8.33 -14.94 6.83
CA GLU A 169 -9.48 -14.12 6.42
C GLU A 169 -9.40 -12.74 7.10
N GLY A 170 -9.29 -11.70 6.29
CA GLY A 170 -9.29 -10.31 6.71
C GLY A 170 -10.55 -9.90 7.47
N SER A 171 -10.39 -8.86 8.28
CA SER A 171 -11.47 -8.30 9.08
C SER A 171 -12.19 -7.18 8.33
N VAL A 172 -13.52 -7.30 8.28
CA VAL A 172 -14.40 -6.24 7.76
C VAL A 172 -14.68 -5.19 8.83
N ILE A 173 -14.47 -3.92 8.50
CA ILE A 173 -14.77 -2.75 9.33
C ILE A 173 -15.84 -1.91 8.62
N ALA A 174 -17.08 -1.98 9.11
CA ALA A 174 -18.20 -1.24 8.55
C ALA A 174 -18.27 0.18 9.14
N VAL A 175 -18.31 1.22 8.30
CA VAL A 175 -18.48 2.61 8.74
C VAL A 175 -19.90 3.05 8.44
N TYR A 176 -20.73 3.16 9.47
CA TYR A 176 -22.18 3.37 9.32
C TYR A 176 -22.72 4.50 10.19
N SER A 177 -23.80 5.12 9.71
CA SER A 177 -24.55 6.16 10.38
C SER A 177 -25.86 6.37 9.62
N PRO A 178 -27.02 6.33 10.31
CA PRO A 178 -28.33 6.51 9.69
C PRO A 178 -28.53 7.95 9.21
N LYS A 179 -27.68 8.88 9.66
CA LYS A 179 -27.75 10.30 9.34
C LYS A 179 -26.85 10.67 8.15
N GLY A 180 -27.41 11.40 7.19
CA GLY A 180 -26.67 12.03 6.11
C GLY A 180 -25.75 13.15 6.62
N GLY A 181 -24.56 13.30 6.05
CA GLY A 181 -23.64 14.37 6.42
C GLY A 181 -22.95 14.25 7.79
N SER A 182 -23.07 13.09 8.47
CA SER A 182 -22.37 12.79 9.72
C SER A 182 -20.86 12.57 9.55
N GLY A 183 -20.38 12.46 8.30
CA GLY A 183 -18.97 12.32 7.95
C GLY A 183 -18.48 10.87 7.81
N LYS A 184 -19.38 9.91 7.53
CA LYS A 184 -19.03 8.49 7.28
C LYS A 184 -17.87 8.33 6.30
N THR A 185 -18.02 8.81 5.07
CA THR A 185 -17.00 8.73 4.03
C THR A 185 -15.67 9.35 4.46
N THR A 186 -15.71 10.50 5.11
CA THR A 186 -14.49 11.15 5.62
C THR A 186 -13.80 10.28 6.67
N VAL A 187 -14.55 9.71 7.62
CA VAL A 187 -13.99 8.81 8.63
C VAL A 187 -13.48 7.52 7.97
N ALA A 188 -14.23 6.93 7.05
CA ALA A 188 -13.84 5.70 6.35
C ALA A 188 -12.53 5.85 5.59
N VAL A 189 -12.38 6.92 4.80
CA VAL A 189 -11.14 7.25 4.08
C VAL A 189 -9.96 7.42 5.04
N ASN A 190 -10.14 8.16 6.14
CA ASN A 190 -9.06 8.41 7.08
C ASN A 190 -8.71 7.18 7.94
N VAL A 191 -9.69 6.33 8.28
CA VAL A 191 -9.45 5.06 8.96
C VAL A 191 -8.66 4.12 8.05
N ALA A 192 -9.08 3.97 6.79
CA ALA A 192 -8.36 3.16 5.80
C ALA A 192 -6.93 3.69 5.57
N ALA A 193 -6.76 5.01 5.43
CA ALA A 193 -5.45 5.64 5.29
C ALA A 193 -4.56 5.43 6.52
N ALA A 194 -5.10 5.55 7.74
CA ALA A 194 -4.36 5.33 8.97
C ALA A 194 -3.96 3.86 9.17
N LEU A 195 -4.81 2.91 8.78
CA LEU A 195 -4.48 1.49 8.74
C LEU A 195 -3.35 1.23 7.74
N ALA A 196 -3.48 1.75 6.52
CA ALA A 196 -2.47 1.60 5.47
C ALA A 196 -1.11 2.23 5.80
N GLN A 197 -1.05 3.30 6.59
CA GLN A 197 0.23 3.84 7.06
C GLN A 197 1.01 2.84 7.93
N LYS A 198 0.31 1.96 8.65
CA LYS A 198 0.91 0.89 9.47
C LYS A 198 1.02 -0.44 8.73
N HIS A 199 0.11 -0.69 7.81
CA HIS A 199 -0.10 -1.95 7.09
C HIS A 199 -0.26 -1.66 5.59
N ARG A 200 0.82 -1.22 4.94
CA ARG A 200 0.81 -0.82 3.52
C ARG A 200 0.43 -2.02 2.65
N GLY A 201 -0.50 -1.83 1.72
CA GLY A 201 -0.96 -2.88 0.79
C GLY A 201 -1.91 -3.92 1.39
N GLU A 202 -2.15 -3.90 2.70
CA GLU A 202 -3.05 -4.84 3.39
C GLU A 202 -4.48 -4.29 3.58
N CYS A 203 -4.73 -3.03 3.18
CA CYS A 203 -5.98 -2.32 3.42
C CYS A 203 -6.69 -1.95 2.11
N VAL A 204 -7.97 -2.33 2.02
CA VAL A 204 -8.87 -1.89 0.95
C VAL A 204 -10.07 -1.14 1.52
N LEU A 205 -10.51 -0.10 0.83
CA LEU A 205 -11.72 0.66 1.12
C LEU A 205 -12.75 0.41 0.02
N LEU A 206 -13.84 -0.27 0.36
CA LEU A 206 -15.00 -0.50 -0.51
C LEU A 206 -16.02 0.62 -0.31
N ASP A 207 -16.39 1.31 -1.40
CA ASP A 207 -17.39 2.38 -1.37
C ASP A 207 -18.79 1.83 -1.67
N LEU A 208 -19.64 1.76 -0.64
CA LEU A 208 -21.08 1.44 -0.74
C LEU A 208 -21.95 2.61 -0.29
N GLY A 209 -21.46 3.85 -0.44
CA GLY A 209 -22.20 5.10 -0.21
C GLY A 209 -23.30 5.37 -1.24
N LEU A 210 -24.02 4.34 -1.68
CA LEU A 210 -24.94 4.39 -2.81
C LEU A 210 -26.14 5.32 -2.56
N PRO A 211 -26.69 5.95 -3.62
CA PRO A 211 -26.25 5.84 -5.02
C PRO A 211 -25.14 6.84 -5.41
N TYR A 212 -24.64 7.63 -4.44
CA TYR A 212 -23.63 8.66 -4.67
C TYR A 212 -22.31 8.30 -3.96
N ASN A 213 -21.45 7.58 -4.68
CA ASN A 213 -20.12 7.21 -4.21
C ASN A 213 -19.20 8.45 -4.15
N HIS A 214 -18.64 8.73 -2.97
CA HIS A 214 -17.80 9.91 -2.72
C HIS A 214 -16.39 9.55 -2.24
N VAL A 215 -16.06 8.27 -2.04
CA VAL A 215 -14.75 7.84 -1.52
C VAL A 215 -13.65 8.27 -2.47
N SER A 216 -13.75 7.94 -3.77
CA SER A 216 -12.69 8.26 -4.75
C SER A 216 -12.43 9.76 -4.83
N LEU A 217 -13.49 10.58 -4.84
CA LEU A 217 -13.36 12.04 -4.80
C LEU A 217 -12.68 12.52 -3.50
N THR A 218 -13.11 12.00 -2.34
CA THR A 218 -12.54 12.35 -1.03
C THR A 218 -11.07 11.95 -0.92
N ALA A 219 -10.69 10.85 -1.57
CA ALA A 219 -9.31 10.36 -1.66
C ALA A 219 -8.51 10.99 -2.82
N ASN A 220 -9.08 11.96 -3.55
CA ASN A 220 -8.45 12.60 -4.71
C ASN A 220 -7.99 11.59 -5.79
N LEU A 221 -8.84 10.60 -6.07
CA LEU A 221 -8.64 9.57 -7.08
C LEU A 221 -9.67 9.71 -8.21
N VAL A 222 -9.27 9.29 -9.42
CA VAL A 222 -10.16 9.24 -10.59
C VAL A 222 -10.45 7.76 -10.89
N PRO A 223 -11.66 7.28 -10.62
CA PRO A 223 -11.98 5.88 -10.82
C PRO A 223 -12.27 5.55 -12.29
N THR A 224 -11.66 4.48 -12.79
CA THR A 224 -11.84 3.96 -14.16
C THR A 224 -12.63 2.65 -14.20
N ASN A 225 -12.80 1.99 -13.05
CA ASN A 225 -13.54 0.75 -12.89
C ASN A 225 -14.31 0.75 -11.55
N SER A 226 -15.26 -0.18 -11.37
CA SER A 226 -16.10 -0.27 -10.17
C SER A 226 -16.72 -1.65 -10.00
N LEU A 227 -17.17 -1.99 -8.79
CA LEU A 227 -17.86 -3.24 -8.49
C LEU A 227 -19.09 -3.48 -9.38
N ALA A 228 -19.88 -2.45 -9.67
CA ALA A 228 -21.11 -2.54 -10.47
C ALA A 228 -20.89 -3.05 -11.90
N LEU A 229 -19.67 -2.94 -12.45
CA LEU A 229 -19.36 -3.38 -13.81
C LEU A 229 -19.19 -4.90 -13.92
N HIS A 230 -19.21 -5.62 -12.78
CA HIS A 230 -18.84 -7.03 -12.69
C HIS A 230 -19.90 -7.90 -12.03
N GLU A 231 -21.16 -7.46 -12.04
CA GLU A 231 -22.30 -8.19 -11.45
C GLU A 231 -22.44 -9.61 -12.03
N GLY A 232 -22.26 -9.76 -13.34
CA GLY A 232 -22.36 -11.04 -14.06
C GLY A 232 -21.09 -11.90 -14.13
N ALA A 233 -19.97 -11.49 -13.51
CA ALA A 233 -18.74 -12.28 -13.51
C ALA A 233 -18.91 -13.60 -12.72
N ALA A 234 -18.20 -14.66 -13.08
CA ALA A 234 -18.12 -15.88 -12.27
C ALA A 234 -17.30 -15.66 -10.98
N ASP A 235 -17.45 -16.52 -9.96
CA ASP A 235 -16.76 -16.34 -8.66
C ASP A 235 -15.23 -16.36 -8.79
N ASP A 236 -14.68 -17.31 -9.55
CA ASP A 236 -13.23 -17.45 -9.72
C ASP A 236 -12.62 -16.26 -10.49
N GLU A 237 -13.37 -15.66 -11.41
CA GLU A 237 -12.94 -14.48 -12.18
C GLU A 237 -13.12 -13.18 -11.41
N LEU A 238 -14.15 -13.09 -10.57
CA LEU A 238 -14.49 -11.88 -9.83
C LEU A 238 -13.35 -11.45 -8.93
N GLU A 239 -12.66 -12.39 -8.27
CA GLU A 239 -11.53 -12.07 -7.39
C GLU A 239 -10.42 -11.30 -8.14
N GLU A 240 -9.93 -11.84 -9.26
CA GLU A 240 -8.91 -11.20 -10.10
C GLU A 240 -9.38 -9.86 -10.66
N ILE A 241 -10.63 -9.82 -11.15
CA ILE A 241 -11.25 -8.61 -11.70
C ILE A 241 -11.32 -7.51 -10.64
N LEU A 242 -11.77 -7.81 -9.43
CA LEU A 242 -11.89 -6.83 -8.35
C LEU A 242 -10.54 -6.28 -7.92
N LEU A 243 -9.51 -7.12 -7.86
CA LEU A 243 -8.13 -6.68 -7.60
C LEU A 243 -7.64 -5.73 -8.70
N SER A 244 -7.92 -6.04 -9.97
CA SER A 244 -7.59 -5.15 -11.09
C SER A 244 -8.41 -3.85 -11.12
N ALA A 245 -9.63 -3.87 -10.57
CA ALA A 245 -10.52 -2.72 -10.51
C ALA A 245 -10.19 -1.77 -9.34
N CYS A 246 -9.41 -2.24 -8.36
CA CYS A 246 -8.95 -1.42 -7.25
C CYS A 246 -7.99 -0.33 -7.73
N ILE A 247 -8.13 0.85 -7.12
CA ILE A 247 -7.27 2.00 -7.41
C ILE A 247 -6.31 2.16 -6.24
N HIS A 248 -5.02 2.17 -6.54
CA HIS A 248 -3.98 2.41 -5.54
C HIS A 248 -3.97 3.88 -5.12
N HIS A 249 -4.00 4.12 -3.81
CA HIS A 249 -3.77 5.44 -3.23
C HIS A 249 -2.33 5.54 -2.70
N PRO A 250 -1.61 6.65 -2.91
CA PRO A 250 -0.19 6.80 -2.50
C PRO A 250 0.09 6.52 -1.00
N VAL A 251 -0.93 6.63 -0.15
CA VAL A 251 -0.83 6.30 1.28
C VAL A 251 -0.64 4.79 1.55
N GLY A 252 -0.83 3.92 0.55
CA GLY A 252 -0.67 2.47 0.64
C GLY A 252 -1.98 1.71 0.92
N MET A 253 -3.13 2.31 0.61
CA MET A 253 -4.43 1.63 0.62
C MET A 253 -4.94 1.49 -0.81
N MET A 254 -5.82 0.52 -1.04
CA MET A 254 -6.60 0.41 -2.26
C MET A 254 -8.03 0.91 -2.06
N VAL A 255 -8.64 1.42 -3.13
CA VAL A 255 -10.04 1.84 -3.15
C VAL A 255 -10.78 1.07 -4.23
N LEU A 256 -11.88 0.41 -3.85
CA LEU A 256 -12.82 -0.21 -4.78
C LEU A 256 -14.11 0.62 -4.82
N PRO A 257 -14.36 1.38 -5.90
CA PRO A 257 -15.61 2.12 -6.06
C PRO A 257 -16.79 1.17 -6.22
N GLY A 258 -17.93 1.48 -5.59
CA GLY A 258 -19.18 0.74 -5.79
C GLY A 258 -19.70 0.90 -7.21
N SER A 259 -19.95 2.14 -7.63
CA SER A 259 -20.33 2.46 -9.01
C SER A 259 -19.61 3.72 -9.52
N LEU A 260 -19.54 3.86 -10.85
CA LEU A 260 -19.02 5.07 -11.52
C LEU A 260 -20.13 6.08 -11.83
N ARG A 261 -21.37 5.59 -11.94
CA ARG A 261 -22.57 6.39 -12.23
C ARG A 261 -23.70 6.02 -11.27
N VAL A 262 -24.65 6.93 -11.11
CA VAL A 262 -25.78 6.78 -10.20
C VAL A 262 -26.69 5.63 -10.63
N GLU A 263 -26.94 5.49 -11.94
CA GLU A 263 -27.84 4.47 -12.49
C GLU A 263 -27.28 3.04 -12.30
N GLN A 264 -25.96 2.91 -12.17
CA GLN A 264 -25.31 1.63 -11.90
C GLN A 264 -25.47 1.16 -10.45
N SER A 265 -25.94 2.02 -9.54
CA SER A 265 -26.14 1.65 -8.13
C SER A 265 -27.16 0.53 -7.96
N GLU A 266 -28.12 0.38 -8.88
CA GLU A 266 -29.10 -0.71 -8.89
C GLU A 266 -28.47 -2.08 -9.20
N LEU A 267 -27.29 -2.10 -9.84
CA LEU A 267 -26.55 -3.33 -10.12
C LEU A 267 -25.82 -3.86 -8.86
N ILE A 268 -25.72 -3.07 -7.80
CA ILE A 268 -25.10 -3.50 -6.54
C ILE A 268 -26.11 -4.31 -5.73
N THR A 269 -26.18 -5.60 -6.04
CA THR A 269 -27.04 -6.55 -5.34
C THR A 269 -26.39 -7.03 -4.02
N PRO A 270 -27.18 -7.50 -3.03
CA PRO A 270 -26.64 -8.12 -1.82
C PRO A 270 -25.69 -9.28 -2.14
N GLN A 271 -26.01 -10.10 -3.15
CA GLN A 271 -25.20 -11.23 -3.58
C GLN A 271 -23.84 -10.76 -4.11
N LEU A 272 -23.81 -9.72 -4.94
CA LEU A 272 -22.57 -9.14 -5.44
C LEU A 272 -21.71 -8.59 -4.30
N VAL A 273 -22.31 -7.88 -3.33
CA VAL A 273 -21.59 -7.38 -2.14
C VAL A 273 -21.00 -8.53 -1.33
N GLN A 274 -21.74 -9.63 -1.11
CA GLN A 274 -21.25 -10.79 -0.36
C GLN A 274 -20.06 -11.46 -1.07
N ARG A 275 -20.13 -11.62 -2.39
CA ARG A 275 -19.05 -12.19 -3.21
C ARG A 275 -17.82 -11.29 -3.21
N ALA A 276 -18.03 -9.97 -3.33
CA ALA A 276 -16.95 -8.99 -3.24
C ALA A 276 -16.28 -9.01 -1.86
N LEU A 277 -17.04 -9.00 -0.76
CA LEU A 277 -16.47 -9.10 0.58
C LEU A 277 -15.66 -10.38 0.75
N HIS A 278 -16.13 -11.52 0.25
CA HIS A 278 -15.39 -12.77 0.30
C HIS A 278 -14.03 -12.67 -0.43
N ALA A 279 -14.02 -12.18 -1.67
CA ALA A 279 -12.80 -11.96 -2.44
C ALA A 279 -11.84 -10.97 -1.73
N LEU A 280 -12.35 -9.84 -1.25
CA LEU A 280 -11.54 -8.83 -0.58
C LEU A 280 -10.94 -9.35 0.73
N THR A 281 -11.69 -10.09 1.55
CA THR A 281 -11.16 -10.63 2.82
C THR A 281 -10.08 -11.69 2.61
N ARG A 282 -9.95 -12.30 1.44
CA ARG A 282 -8.86 -13.24 1.13
C ARG A 282 -7.57 -12.55 0.70
N ASN A 283 -7.67 -11.30 0.28
CA ASN A 283 -6.57 -10.54 -0.31
C ASN A 283 -6.14 -9.33 0.54
N PHE A 284 -6.95 -8.95 1.54
CA PHE A 284 -6.71 -7.81 2.40
C PHE A 284 -6.96 -8.17 3.86
N THR A 285 -6.03 -7.80 4.75
CA THR A 285 -6.20 -7.94 6.20
C THR A 285 -7.30 -7.03 6.72
N TYR A 286 -7.43 -5.84 6.12
CA TYR A 286 -8.42 -4.84 6.51
C TYR A 286 -9.31 -4.46 5.33
N VAL A 287 -10.60 -4.77 5.45
CA VAL A 287 -11.63 -4.37 4.48
C VAL A 287 -12.51 -3.32 5.13
N VAL A 288 -12.22 -2.04 4.88
CA VAL A 288 -13.05 -0.93 5.35
C VAL A 288 -14.20 -0.73 4.36
N VAL A 289 -15.42 -0.57 4.84
CA VAL A 289 -16.60 -0.37 4.00
C VAL A 289 -17.26 0.96 4.35
N ASP A 290 -17.27 1.91 3.42
CA ASP A 290 -18.07 3.14 3.56
C ASP A 290 -19.51 2.84 3.20
N MET A 291 -20.42 2.96 4.16
CA MET A 291 -21.82 2.62 3.97
C MET A 291 -22.69 3.85 3.70
N GLY A 292 -23.78 3.64 2.94
CA GLY A 292 -24.87 4.61 2.81
C GLY A 292 -25.60 4.91 4.12
N VAL A 293 -26.64 5.75 4.04
CA VAL A 293 -27.51 6.09 5.18
C VAL A 293 -28.61 5.05 5.42
N SER A 294 -29.06 4.39 4.35
CA SER A 294 -30.14 3.42 4.40
C SER A 294 -29.66 2.10 5.02
N MET A 295 -30.57 1.44 5.74
CA MET A 295 -30.39 0.07 6.21
C MET A 295 -31.01 -0.89 5.17
N SER A 296 -30.45 -0.90 3.97
CA SER A 296 -30.83 -1.80 2.87
C SER A 296 -30.37 -3.24 3.11
N GLU A 297 -30.81 -4.19 2.29
CA GLU A 297 -30.30 -5.57 2.29
C GLU A 297 -28.78 -5.64 2.07
N THR A 298 -28.25 -4.78 1.19
CA THR A 298 -26.80 -4.64 0.98
C THR A 298 -26.08 -4.19 2.26
N ALA A 299 -26.65 -3.21 2.97
CA ALA A 299 -26.10 -2.73 4.24
C ALA A 299 -26.14 -3.82 5.33
N LEU A 300 -27.23 -4.57 5.42
CA LEU A 300 -27.36 -5.69 6.35
C LEU A 300 -26.32 -6.78 6.06
N GLY A 301 -26.11 -7.12 4.79
CA GLY A 301 -25.10 -8.10 4.40
C GLY A 301 -23.67 -7.73 4.82
N VAL A 302 -23.34 -6.44 4.81
CA VAL A 302 -22.05 -5.93 5.34
C VAL A 302 -22.02 -6.02 6.86
N ILE A 303 -23.09 -5.59 7.55
CA ILE A 303 -23.20 -5.59 9.02
C ILE A 303 -23.04 -6.99 9.60
N GLU A 304 -23.62 -8.01 8.98
CA GLU A 304 -23.53 -9.41 9.43
C GLU A 304 -22.09 -9.94 9.38
N ARG A 305 -21.34 -9.58 8.34
CA ARG A 305 -19.92 -9.96 8.17
C ARG A 305 -18.95 -9.09 8.96
N ALA A 306 -19.36 -7.88 9.37
CA ALA A 306 -18.48 -6.93 10.03
C ALA A 306 -17.88 -7.53 11.32
N GLY A 307 -16.55 -7.51 11.42
CA GLY A 307 -15.83 -7.77 12.66
C GLY A 307 -15.96 -6.59 13.62
N GLN A 308 -16.00 -5.37 13.06
CA GLN A 308 -16.28 -4.14 13.79
C GLN A 308 -17.20 -3.21 13.01
N ILE A 309 -18.07 -2.48 13.72
CA ILE A 309 -18.97 -1.47 13.18
C ILE A 309 -18.63 -0.14 13.85
N LEU A 310 -18.14 0.82 13.07
CA LEU A 310 -17.91 2.20 13.50
C LEU A 310 -19.20 3.00 13.29
N LEU A 311 -19.95 3.21 14.37
CA LEU A 311 -21.17 4.01 14.36
C LEU A 311 -20.83 5.49 14.51
N ILE A 312 -20.97 6.26 13.43
CA ILE A 312 -20.63 7.69 13.41
C ILE A 312 -21.81 8.53 13.94
N VAL A 313 -21.52 9.34 14.95
CA VAL A 313 -22.49 10.22 15.62
C VAL A 313 -21.95 11.65 15.67
N THR A 314 -22.80 12.65 15.42
CA THR A 314 -22.44 14.08 15.61
C THR A 314 -23.10 14.64 16.88
N PRO A 315 -22.58 15.73 17.48
CA PRO A 315 -23.18 16.36 18.67
C PRO A 315 -24.44 17.18 18.32
N GLU A 316 -25.38 16.54 17.63
CA GLU A 316 -26.68 17.06 17.25
C GLU A 316 -27.76 16.14 17.81
N LEU A 317 -28.82 16.70 18.40
CA LEU A 317 -29.89 15.93 19.03
C LEU A 317 -30.49 14.87 18.11
N THR A 318 -30.68 15.20 16.83
CA THR A 318 -31.17 14.24 15.83
C THR A 318 -30.19 13.09 15.60
N SER A 319 -28.89 13.37 15.49
CA SER A 319 -27.89 12.30 15.34
C SER A 319 -27.83 11.36 16.54
N MET A 320 -27.95 11.91 17.75
CA MET A 320 -27.93 11.11 18.98
C MET A 320 -29.20 10.27 19.13
N LYS A 321 -30.36 10.82 18.75
CA LYS A 321 -31.62 10.09 18.73
C LYS A 321 -31.56 8.92 17.74
N ASP A 322 -31.16 9.18 16.49
CA ASP A 322 -31.08 8.16 15.45
C ASP A 322 -30.08 7.05 15.84
N ALA A 323 -28.94 7.44 16.44
CA ALA A 323 -27.96 6.48 16.94
C ALA A 323 -28.51 5.60 18.07
N LYS A 324 -29.29 6.17 19.01
CA LYS A 324 -29.93 5.40 20.08
C LYS A 324 -30.93 4.38 19.53
N GLU A 325 -31.79 4.80 18.60
CA GLU A 325 -32.76 3.91 17.96
C GLU A 325 -32.05 2.78 17.19
N LEU A 326 -30.98 3.11 16.46
CA LEU A 326 -30.19 2.11 15.75
C LEU A 326 -29.51 1.11 16.70
N LEU A 327 -28.97 1.57 17.84
CA LEU A 327 -28.37 0.67 18.83
C LEU A 327 -29.40 -0.33 19.37
N VAL A 328 -30.65 0.10 19.57
CA VAL A 328 -31.74 -0.79 19.97
C VAL A 328 -32.01 -1.84 18.88
N ILE A 329 -32.05 -1.44 17.61
CA ILE A 329 -32.22 -2.37 16.48
C ILE A 329 -31.06 -3.37 16.41
N PHE A 330 -29.82 -2.88 16.49
CA PHE A 330 -28.62 -3.72 16.46
C PHE A 330 -28.63 -4.76 17.57
N GLN A 331 -29.02 -4.40 18.79
CA GLN A 331 -29.02 -5.31 19.93
C GLN A 331 -30.24 -6.23 19.99
N SER A 332 -31.44 -5.69 19.70
CA SER A 332 -32.71 -6.38 19.98
C SER A 332 -33.30 -7.09 18.77
N VAL A 333 -32.95 -6.67 17.55
CA VAL A 333 -33.47 -7.23 16.30
C VAL A 333 -32.39 -8.01 15.58
N LEU A 334 -31.24 -7.38 15.33
CA LEU A 334 -30.14 -7.99 14.58
C LEU A 334 -29.18 -8.82 15.47
N ASN A 335 -29.34 -8.78 16.79
CA ASN A 335 -28.51 -9.51 17.76
C ASN A 335 -26.99 -9.30 17.57
N ILE A 336 -26.58 -8.10 17.16
CA ILE A 336 -25.18 -7.75 16.98
C ILE A 336 -24.49 -7.67 18.36
N PRO A 337 -23.41 -8.42 18.59
CA PRO A 337 -22.66 -8.36 19.84
C PRO A 337 -22.18 -6.93 20.11
N THR A 338 -22.42 -6.44 21.33
CA THR A 338 -22.03 -5.06 21.73
C THR A 338 -20.54 -4.78 21.56
N GLY A 339 -19.67 -5.79 21.70
CA GLY A 339 -18.24 -5.67 21.48
C GLY A 339 -17.84 -5.30 20.04
N LYS A 340 -18.68 -5.63 19.05
CA LYS A 340 -18.45 -5.26 17.64
C LYS A 340 -18.74 -3.79 17.36
N ILE A 341 -19.58 -3.13 18.16
CA ILE A 341 -20.02 -1.76 17.90
C ILE A 341 -19.10 -0.76 18.61
N LYS A 342 -18.52 0.17 17.86
CA LYS A 342 -17.72 1.28 18.37
C LYS A 342 -18.40 2.60 17.97
N VAL A 343 -18.84 3.36 18.96
CA VAL A 343 -19.43 4.68 18.71
C VAL A 343 -18.31 5.70 18.53
N VAL A 344 -18.33 6.42 17.41
CA VAL A 344 -17.35 7.46 17.07
C VAL A 344 -18.06 8.81 17.04
N LEU A 345 -17.71 9.68 17.99
CA LEU A 345 -18.19 11.05 18.01
C LEU A 345 -17.39 11.91 17.01
N ASN A 346 -18.01 12.25 15.89
CA ASN A 346 -17.42 13.11 14.87
C ASN A 346 -17.85 14.57 15.07
N ARG A 347 -16.99 15.51 14.63
CA ARG A 347 -17.16 16.96 14.82
C ARG A 347 -17.46 17.34 16.28
N PRO A 348 -16.68 16.85 17.26
CA PRO A 348 -16.91 17.21 18.65
C PRO A 348 -16.80 18.73 18.81
N ARG A 349 -17.76 19.34 19.50
CA ARG A 349 -17.61 20.73 19.94
C ARG A 349 -16.64 20.75 21.11
N ALA A 350 -15.84 21.80 21.25
CA ALA A 350 -14.81 21.94 22.30
C ALA A 350 -15.35 21.74 23.73
N THR A 351 -16.67 21.87 23.96
CA THR A 351 -17.35 21.68 25.24
C THR A 351 -17.93 20.28 25.47
N THR A 352 -17.81 19.34 24.52
CA THR A 352 -18.42 18.00 24.62
C THR A 352 -17.33 16.93 24.63
N MET A 353 -16.52 16.92 25.69
CA MET A 353 -15.57 15.83 25.94
C MET A 353 -16.33 14.59 26.44
N ALA A 354 -16.14 13.48 25.71
CA ALA A 354 -16.34 12.09 26.08
C ALA A 354 -17.46 11.79 27.10
N ILE A 355 -18.63 11.40 26.59
CA ILE A 355 -19.63 10.73 27.43
C ILE A 355 -19.29 9.24 27.41
N ASP A 356 -18.93 8.70 28.58
CA ASP A 356 -18.84 7.27 28.83
C ASP A 356 -20.17 6.60 28.43
N ALA A 357 -20.11 5.59 27.56
CA ALA A 357 -21.28 4.90 27.01
C ALA A 357 -22.19 4.30 28.10
N THR A 358 -21.68 4.12 29.33
CA THR A 358 -22.48 3.70 30.49
C THR A 358 -23.50 4.75 30.97
N ARG A 359 -23.36 6.01 30.56
CA ARG A 359 -24.25 7.13 30.95
C ARG A 359 -25.46 7.36 30.03
N LEU A 360 -25.64 6.53 29.00
CA LEU A 360 -26.78 6.61 28.05
C LEU A 360 -28.00 5.76 28.46
N ARG A 361 -28.04 5.24 29.70
CA ARG A 361 -29.16 4.44 30.22
C ARG A 361 -30.41 5.27 30.51
#